data_AF-A0A830CQ74-F1
#
_entry.id   AF-A0A830CQ74-F1
#
_cell.length_a   1.000
_cell.length_b   1.000
_cell.length_c   1.000
_cell.angle_alpha   90.00
_cell.angle_beta   90.00
_cell.angle_gamma   90.00
#
_symmetry.space_group_name_H-M   'P 1'
#
loop_
_entity.id
_entity.type
_entity.pdbx_description
1 polymer ?
#
loop_
_entity_poly.entity_id
_entity_poly.type
_entity_poly.pdbx_seq_one_letter_code
_entity_poly.pdbx_strand_id
1 'polypeptide(L)'
;FRILSCFKLNAFEYLNLPFDSSIDEVKRQYRKLSLLVHPDKCKHPQAKEAFGALAKAQQLLLDPQERDYILNQVTAAKEELRAKRKKQLKKNTANKLKSLVDEGKYEQEYERSEAFQQQLKMKVREILTDQEWRRRKMQMRISEEEGRLKKDEEETKEMWKRKRENDEHWEGTREKRVSNWRDFIKGGKKVTRGELRPPKLKTEDPNKSYVQRPVKRG
;
A
#
# COMPACT_ATOMS: atom_id res chain seq x y z
N PHE A 1 -11.02 -8.38 29.41
CA PHE A 1 -10.25 -7.17 29.81
C PHE A 1 -10.73 -5.93 29.07
N ARG A 2 -10.93 -4.80 29.77
CA ARG A 2 -11.26 -3.50 29.16
C ARG A 2 -10.20 -3.02 28.14
N ILE A 3 -8.94 -3.40 28.34
CA ILE A 3 -7.81 -3.05 27.45
C ILE A 3 -7.95 -3.72 26.08
N LEU A 4 -8.53 -4.92 26.00
CA LEU A 4 -8.71 -5.64 24.73
C LEU A 4 -9.91 -5.15 23.93
N SER A 5 -10.85 -4.44 24.56
CA SER A 5 -11.96 -3.76 23.88
C SER A 5 -11.61 -2.37 23.34
N CYS A 6 -10.40 -1.86 23.61
CA CYS A 6 -9.93 -0.57 23.10
C CYS A 6 -9.81 -0.58 21.58
N PHE A 7 -9.97 0.60 20.96
CA PHE A 7 -9.88 0.71 19.51
C PHE A 7 -8.44 0.48 19.01
N LYS A 8 -8.25 -0.54 18.17
CA LYS A 8 -6.93 -1.05 17.75
C LYS A 8 -6.00 -0.02 17.10
N LEU A 9 -6.55 1.02 16.49
CA LEU A 9 -5.78 2.04 15.78
C LEU A 9 -5.45 3.26 16.66
N ASN A 10 -5.95 3.31 17.90
CA ASN A 10 -5.71 4.42 18.82
C ASN A 10 -4.90 3.96 20.05
N ALA A 11 -3.59 4.25 20.03
CA ALA A 11 -2.68 3.85 21.10
C ALA A 11 -2.98 4.56 22.45
N PHE A 12 -3.54 5.77 22.45
CA PHE A 12 -3.89 6.50 23.67
C PHE A 12 -5.01 5.81 24.47
N GLU A 13 -5.95 5.15 23.77
CA GLU A 13 -7.06 4.42 24.42
C GLU A 13 -6.57 3.19 25.21
N TYR A 14 -5.54 2.49 24.72
CA TYR A 14 -4.96 1.35 25.43
C TYR A 14 -4.36 1.76 26.78
N LEU A 15 -3.72 2.93 26.84
CA LEU A 15 -3.17 3.49 28.08
C LEU A 15 -4.19 4.26 28.91
N ASN A 16 -5.41 4.45 28.40
CA ASN A 16 -6.44 5.29 29.01
C ASN A 16 -5.93 6.72 29.30
N LEU A 17 -5.26 7.30 28.30
CA LEU A 17 -4.69 8.65 28.35
C LEU A 17 -5.44 9.59 27.40
N PRO A 18 -5.57 10.88 27.74
CA PRO A 18 -6.04 11.88 26.79
C PRO A 18 -4.97 12.19 25.73
N PHE A 19 -5.38 12.73 24.60
CA PHE A 19 -4.50 12.96 23.44
C PHE A 19 -3.41 14.03 23.67
N ASP A 20 -3.58 14.88 24.69
CA ASP A 20 -2.63 15.91 25.13
C ASP A 20 -1.57 15.37 26.12
N SER A 21 -1.64 14.09 26.50
CA SER A 21 -0.71 13.51 27.48
C SER A 21 0.73 13.55 26.99
N SER A 22 1.66 13.94 27.85
CA SER A 22 3.11 13.95 27.59
C SER A 22 3.70 12.54 27.44
N ILE A 23 4.92 12.47 26.90
CA ILE A 23 5.68 11.21 26.77
C ILE A 23 5.97 10.59 28.14
N ASP A 24 6.19 11.41 29.17
CA ASP A 24 6.45 10.92 30.52
C ASP A 24 5.21 10.35 31.19
N GLU A 25 4.03 10.92 30.92
CA GLU A 25 2.75 10.34 31.34
C GLU A 25 2.48 9.00 30.66
N VAL A 26 2.80 8.88 29.36
CA VAL A 26 2.75 7.60 28.62
C VAL A 26 3.60 6.54 29.31
N LYS A 27 4.85 6.85 29.65
CA LYS A 27 5.76 5.91 30.35
C LYS A 27 5.23 5.55 31.74
N ARG A 28 4.76 6.54 32.51
CA ARG A 28 4.24 6.33 33.87
C ARG A 28 3.00 5.45 33.87
N GLN A 29 2.08 5.72 32.96
CA GLN A 29 0.82 5.00 32.85
C GLN A 29 1.03 3.58 32.34
N TYR A 30 1.93 3.37 31.37
CA TYR A 30 2.33 2.04 30.95
C TYR A 30 2.86 1.21 32.13
N ARG A 31 3.79 1.75 32.92
CA ARG A 31 4.33 1.05 34.11
C ARG A 31 3.23 0.64 35.09
N LYS A 32 2.25 1.54 35.33
CA LYS A 32 1.12 1.26 36.22
C LYS A 32 0.25 0.13 35.67
N LEU A 33 -0.13 0.20 34.41
CA LEU A 33 -1.03 -0.79 33.78
C LEU A 33 -0.35 -2.14 33.56
N SER A 34 0.93 -2.15 33.17
CA SER A 34 1.68 -3.36 32.89
C SER A 34 1.85 -4.24 34.13
N LEU A 35 2.00 -3.63 35.32
CA LEU A 35 2.02 -4.36 36.59
C LEU A 35 0.67 -5.04 36.90
N LEU A 36 -0.45 -4.41 36.52
CA LEU A 36 -1.79 -4.94 36.76
C LEU A 36 -2.13 -6.11 35.84
N VAL A 37 -1.63 -6.08 34.59
CA VAL A 37 -1.89 -7.13 33.59
C VAL A 37 -0.70 -8.04 33.32
N HIS A 38 0.31 -8.01 34.19
CA HIS A 38 1.50 -8.85 34.03
C HIS A 38 1.09 -10.33 34.01
N PRO A 39 1.52 -11.14 33.03
CA PRO A 39 1.10 -12.53 32.90
C PRO A 39 1.40 -13.38 34.14
N ASP A 40 2.52 -13.10 34.83
CA ASP A 40 2.89 -13.85 36.05
C ASP A 40 2.07 -13.47 37.28
N LYS A 41 1.55 -12.24 37.34
CA LYS A 41 0.79 -11.73 38.51
C LYS A 41 -0.72 -11.82 38.30
N CYS A 42 -1.16 -11.76 37.06
CA CYS A 42 -2.57 -11.78 36.69
C CYS A 42 -2.97 -13.16 36.17
N LYS A 43 -3.83 -13.87 36.91
CA LYS A 43 -4.29 -15.24 36.57
C LYS A 43 -5.27 -15.31 35.39
N HIS A 44 -5.59 -14.18 34.75
CA HIS A 44 -6.58 -14.16 33.68
C HIS A 44 -5.96 -14.70 32.38
N PRO A 45 -6.65 -15.58 31.62
CA PRO A 45 -6.08 -16.23 30.42
C PRO A 45 -5.57 -15.24 29.36
N GLN A 46 -6.29 -14.12 29.19
CA GLN A 46 -5.92 -13.06 28.25
C GLN A 46 -4.86 -12.05 28.78
N ALA A 47 -4.23 -12.26 29.94
CA ALA A 47 -3.29 -11.28 30.51
C ALA A 47 -2.07 -11.05 29.60
N LYS A 48 -1.53 -12.11 29.00
CA LYS A 48 -0.43 -12.04 28.03
C LYS A 48 -0.78 -11.17 26.82
N GLU A 49 -2.00 -11.34 26.28
CA GLU A 49 -2.49 -10.56 25.14
C GLU A 49 -2.66 -9.08 25.51
N ALA A 50 -3.27 -8.80 26.66
CA ALA A 50 -3.45 -7.44 27.16
C ALA A 50 -2.12 -6.73 27.42
N PHE A 51 -1.14 -7.43 28.00
CA PHE A 51 0.21 -6.93 28.21
C PHE A 51 0.90 -6.58 26.89
N GLY A 52 0.81 -7.47 25.90
CA GLY A 52 1.35 -7.22 24.55
C GLY A 52 0.70 -6.01 23.88
N ALA A 53 -0.61 -5.85 24.01
CA ALA A 53 -1.33 -4.68 23.47
C ALA A 53 -0.87 -3.37 24.13
N LEU A 54 -0.67 -3.35 25.46
CA LEU A 54 -0.13 -2.19 26.18
C LEU A 54 1.30 -1.87 25.74
N ALA A 55 2.16 -2.87 25.58
CA ALA A 55 3.55 -2.69 25.17
C ALA A 55 3.61 -2.08 23.76
N LYS A 56 2.82 -2.60 22.84
CA LYS A 56 2.70 -2.06 21.48
C LYS A 56 2.18 -0.62 21.48
N ALA A 57 1.15 -0.33 22.28
CA ALA A 57 0.62 1.03 22.40
C ALA A 57 1.66 2.02 22.94
N GLN A 58 2.44 1.62 23.95
CA GLN A 58 3.54 2.44 24.45
C GLN A 58 4.59 2.70 23.37
N GLN A 59 5.02 1.66 22.64
CA GLN A 59 6.02 1.79 21.57
C GLN A 59 5.58 2.80 20.51
N LEU A 60 4.32 2.70 20.03
CA LEU A 60 3.77 3.63 19.05
C LEU A 60 3.70 5.08 19.57
N LEU A 61 3.44 5.28 20.87
CA LEU A 61 3.39 6.61 21.46
C LEU A 61 4.76 7.20 21.83
N LEU A 62 5.81 6.37 21.86
CA LEU A 62 7.19 6.80 22.04
C LEU A 62 7.87 7.14 20.72
N ASP A 63 7.44 6.52 19.62
CA ASP A 63 7.88 6.89 18.27
C ASP A 63 7.29 8.26 17.88
N PRO A 64 8.14 9.28 17.62
CA PRO A 64 7.66 10.60 17.22
C PRO A 64 6.80 10.59 15.96
N GLN A 65 7.11 9.75 14.97
CA GLN A 65 6.40 9.75 13.68
C GLN A 65 4.99 9.17 13.83
N GLU A 66 4.87 8.02 14.49
CA GLU A 66 3.58 7.36 14.74
C GLU A 66 2.70 8.20 15.68
N ARG A 67 3.32 8.79 16.71
CA ARG A 67 2.62 9.70 17.61
C ARG A 67 2.10 10.92 16.88
N ASP A 68 2.94 11.58 16.07
CA ASP A 68 2.54 12.76 15.30
C ASP A 68 1.44 12.42 14.29
N TYR A 69 1.52 11.27 13.64
CA TYR A 69 0.45 10.78 12.77
C TYR A 69 -0.91 10.73 13.49
N ILE A 70 -0.97 10.11 14.68
CA ILE A 70 -2.21 10.03 15.47
C ILE A 70 -2.66 11.44 15.89
N LEU A 71 -1.76 12.29 16.36
CA LEU A 71 -2.07 13.66 16.78
C LEU A 71 -2.60 14.52 15.63
N ASN A 72 -2.06 14.37 14.42
CA ASN A 72 -2.56 15.03 13.22
C ASN A 72 -4.00 14.62 12.90
N GLN A 73 -4.35 13.33 13.06
CA GLN A 73 -5.74 12.89 12.90
C GLN A 73 -6.65 13.45 14.01
N VAL A 74 -6.14 13.58 15.24
CA VAL A 74 -6.87 14.21 16.35
C VAL A 74 -7.13 15.68 16.06
N THR A 75 -6.14 16.41 15.55
CA THR A 75 -6.29 17.83 15.16
C THR A 75 -7.33 17.97 14.06
N ALA A 76 -7.26 17.16 13.00
CA ALA A 76 -8.26 17.15 11.94
C ALA A 76 -9.69 16.87 12.47
N ALA A 77 -9.82 15.89 13.38
CA ALA A 77 -11.11 15.59 14.04
C ALA A 77 -11.64 16.79 14.85
N LYS A 78 -10.77 17.45 15.63
CA LYS A 78 -11.12 18.66 16.41
C LYS A 78 -11.61 19.79 15.50
N GLU A 79 -10.89 20.06 14.41
CA GLU A 79 -11.25 21.11 13.45
C GLU A 79 -12.58 20.85 12.76
N GLU A 80 -12.87 19.61 12.36
CA GLU A 80 -14.15 19.26 11.76
C GLU A 80 -15.32 19.46 12.74
N LEU A 81 -15.13 19.06 14.00
CA LEU A 81 -16.12 19.27 15.05
C LEU A 81 -16.34 20.77 15.34
N ARG A 82 -15.27 21.56 15.43
CA ARG A 82 -15.35 23.03 15.55
C ARG A 82 -16.11 23.65 14.39
N ALA A 83 -15.80 23.26 13.15
CA ALA A 83 -16.48 23.75 11.95
C ALA A 83 -17.97 23.39 11.96
N LYS A 84 -18.32 22.16 12.36
CA LYS A 84 -19.71 21.71 12.51
C LYS A 84 -20.46 22.53 13.56
N ARG A 85 -19.83 22.79 14.72
CA ARG A 85 -20.39 23.62 15.78
C ARG A 85 -20.61 25.07 15.31
N LYS A 86 -19.62 25.68 14.65
CA LYS A 86 -19.73 27.03 14.08
C LYS A 86 -20.88 27.15 13.09
N LYS A 87 -21.09 26.13 12.23
CA LYS A 87 -22.24 26.07 11.30
C LYS A 87 -23.58 25.99 12.05
N GLN A 88 -23.66 25.21 13.13
CA GLN A 88 -24.88 25.13 13.96
C GLN A 88 -25.20 26.44 14.68
N LEU A 89 -24.18 27.12 15.22
CA LEU A 89 -24.35 28.42 15.88
C LEU A 89 -24.81 29.50 14.89
N LYS A 90 -24.30 29.48 13.64
CA LYS A 90 -24.75 30.42 12.59
C LYS A 90 -26.23 30.26 12.22
N LYS A 91 -26.81 29.07 12.38
CA LYS A 91 -28.24 28.83 12.11
C LYS A 91 -29.16 29.35 13.22
N ASN A 92 -28.65 29.53 14.43
CA ASN A 92 -29.41 30.01 15.59
C ASN A 92 -28.94 31.40 16.02
N THR A 93 -29.66 32.45 15.60
CA THR A 93 -29.33 33.86 15.89
C THR A 93 -29.12 34.15 17.38
N ALA A 94 -29.92 33.55 18.27
CA ALA A 94 -29.80 33.69 19.73
C ALA A 94 -28.48 33.11 20.28
N ASN A 95 -28.02 31.96 19.76
CA ASN A 95 -26.77 31.34 20.17
C ASN A 95 -25.54 32.05 19.59
N LYS A 96 -25.68 32.67 18.41
CA LYS A 96 -24.65 33.52 17.81
C LYS A 96 -24.35 34.72 18.69
N LEU A 97 -25.40 35.41 19.18
CA LEU A 97 -25.27 36.55 20.08
C LEU A 97 -24.55 36.17 21.38
N LYS A 98 -24.92 35.03 21.99
CA LYS A 98 -24.29 34.53 23.23
C LYS A 98 -22.82 34.14 23.05
N SER A 99 -22.43 33.62 21.88
CA SER A 99 -21.02 33.28 21.60
C SER A 99 -20.14 34.50 21.32
N LEU A 100 -20.71 35.60 20.80
CA LEU A 100 -19.98 36.84 20.49
C LEU A 100 -19.60 37.63 21.74
N VAL A 101 -20.34 37.46 22.84
CA VAL A 101 -20.14 38.20 24.09
C VAL A 101 -18.97 37.66 24.92
N ASP A 102 -18.54 36.42 24.70
CA ASP A 102 -17.68 35.69 25.65
C ASP A 102 -16.27 35.35 25.12
N GLU A 103 -15.78 36.09 24.11
CA GLU A 103 -14.39 36.09 23.59
C GLU A 103 -13.70 34.70 23.53
N GLY A 104 -14.40 33.66 23.09
CA GLY A 104 -13.83 32.30 22.94
C GLY A 104 -13.73 31.46 24.23
N LYS A 105 -14.06 32.00 25.41
CA LYS A 105 -14.14 31.23 26.67
C LYS A 105 -15.17 30.10 26.58
N TYR A 106 -16.33 30.39 25.99
CA TYR A 106 -17.40 29.40 25.81
C TYR A 106 -16.98 28.23 24.91
N GLU A 107 -16.11 28.48 23.92
CA GLU A 107 -15.62 27.43 23.02
C GLU A 107 -14.60 26.52 23.74
N GLN A 108 -13.70 27.10 24.53
CA GLN A 108 -12.75 26.34 25.36
C GLN A 108 -13.44 25.51 26.46
N GLU A 109 -14.52 26.00 27.04
CA GLU A 109 -15.30 25.27 28.03
C GLU A 109 -16.09 24.12 27.39
N TYR A 110 -16.68 24.37 26.21
CA TYR A 110 -17.33 23.33 25.42
C TYR A 110 -16.35 22.23 25.01
N GLU A 111 -15.13 22.56 24.60
CA GLU A 111 -14.11 21.57 24.24
C GLU A 111 -13.66 20.71 25.42
N ARG A 112 -13.68 21.27 26.63
CA ARG A 112 -13.40 20.54 27.86
C ARG A 112 -14.58 19.68 28.32
N SER A 113 -15.80 19.94 27.84
CA SER A 113 -16.98 19.16 28.20
C SER A 113 -16.84 17.68 27.80
N GLU A 114 -17.37 16.79 28.64
CA GLU A 114 -17.34 15.35 28.38
C GLU A 114 -18.02 14.99 27.05
N ALA A 115 -19.10 15.69 26.71
CA ALA A 115 -19.82 15.50 25.46
C ALA A 115 -18.92 15.75 24.24
N PHE A 116 -18.12 16.82 24.26
CA PHE A 116 -17.17 17.10 23.18
C PHE A 116 -16.05 16.07 23.15
N GLN A 117 -15.49 15.69 24.30
CA GLN A 117 -14.45 14.67 24.36
C GLN A 117 -14.92 13.32 23.81
N GLN A 118 -16.16 12.92 24.10
CA GLN A 118 -16.77 11.72 23.54
C GLN A 118 -16.98 11.83 22.03
N GLN A 119 -17.48 12.96 21.54
CA GLN A 119 -17.62 13.22 20.10
C GLN A 119 -16.26 13.19 19.39
N LEU A 120 -15.23 13.77 20.01
CA LEU A 120 -13.86 13.77 19.51
C LEU A 120 -13.32 12.35 19.42
N LYS A 121 -13.44 11.53 20.47
CA LYS A 121 -13.01 10.13 20.44
C LYS A 121 -13.69 9.35 19.32
N MET A 122 -15.01 9.50 19.16
CA MET A 122 -15.75 8.85 18.08
C MET A 122 -15.29 9.31 16.70
N LYS A 123 -15.04 10.62 16.53
CA LYS A 123 -14.60 11.17 15.26
C LYS A 123 -13.17 10.74 14.90
N VAL A 124 -12.26 10.72 15.87
CA VAL A 124 -10.91 10.20 15.71
C VAL A 124 -10.94 8.73 15.29
N ARG A 125 -11.81 7.92 15.92
CA ARG A 125 -12.01 6.52 15.54
C ARG A 125 -12.49 6.37 14.10
N GLU A 126 -13.43 7.20 13.65
CA GLU A 126 -13.90 7.23 12.25
C GLU A 126 -12.75 7.53 11.29
N ILE A 127 -12.03 8.63 11.52
CA ILE A 127 -10.91 9.07 10.67
C ILE A 127 -9.82 8.00 10.60
N LEU A 128 -9.39 7.46 11.74
CA LEU A 128 -8.35 6.42 11.77
C LEU A 128 -8.78 5.15 11.02
N THR A 129 -10.05 4.74 11.15
CA THR A 129 -10.59 3.57 10.43
C THR A 129 -10.54 3.80 8.92
N ASP A 130 -10.96 4.97 8.48
CA ASP A 130 -11.02 5.36 7.06
C ASP A 130 -9.62 5.51 6.46
N GLN A 131 -8.68 6.13 7.18
CA GLN A 131 -7.28 6.22 6.76
C GLN A 131 -6.61 4.84 6.66
N GLU A 132 -6.83 3.95 7.63
CA GLU A 132 -6.30 2.60 7.59
C GLU A 132 -6.86 1.81 6.40
N TRP A 133 -8.15 1.96 6.11
CA TRP A 133 -8.77 1.35 4.95
C TRP A 133 -8.16 1.88 3.65
N ARG A 134 -7.97 3.19 3.52
CA ARG A 134 -7.30 3.81 2.36
C ARG A 134 -5.87 3.32 2.21
N ARG A 135 -5.11 3.25 3.30
CA ARG A 135 -3.72 2.76 3.31
C ARG A 135 -3.63 1.34 2.80
N ARG A 136 -4.45 0.42 3.32
CA ARG A 136 -4.50 -0.98 2.88
C ARG A 136 -4.89 -1.09 1.41
N LYS A 137 -5.91 -0.35 0.99
CA LYS A 137 -6.35 -0.34 -0.40
C LYS A 137 -5.27 0.19 -1.35
N MET A 138 -4.52 1.20 -0.94
CA MET A 138 -3.38 1.71 -1.71
C MET A 138 -2.26 0.67 -1.78
N GLN A 139 -1.91 0.04 -0.66
CA GLN A 139 -0.87 -0.97 -0.59
C GLN A 139 -1.17 -2.19 -1.48
N MET A 140 -2.43 -2.65 -1.52
CA MET A 140 -2.83 -3.73 -2.44
C MET A 140 -2.63 -3.34 -3.91
N ARG A 141 -3.00 -2.12 -4.30
CA ARG A 141 -2.82 -1.64 -5.69
C ARG A 141 -1.34 -1.54 -6.07
N ILE A 142 -0.49 -1.02 -5.18
CA ILE A 142 0.96 -0.97 -5.42
C ILE A 142 1.52 -2.38 -5.59
N SER A 143 1.16 -3.31 -4.70
CA SER A 143 1.63 -4.70 -4.80
C SER A 143 1.17 -5.40 -6.08
N GLU A 144 -0.05 -5.12 -6.56
CA GLU A 144 -0.54 -5.63 -7.84
C GLU A 144 0.26 -5.05 -9.01
N GLU A 145 0.53 -3.75 -9.03
CA GLU A 145 1.34 -3.10 -10.06
C GLU A 145 2.79 -3.60 -10.07
N GLU A 146 3.42 -3.73 -8.90
CA GLU A 146 4.77 -4.30 -8.76
C GLU A 146 4.81 -5.75 -9.26
N GLY A 147 3.77 -6.54 -8.98
CA GLY A 147 3.64 -7.90 -9.47
C GLY A 147 3.53 -7.97 -11.00
N ARG A 148 2.77 -7.05 -11.61
CA ARG A 148 2.67 -6.94 -13.07
C ARG A 148 3.99 -6.54 -13.70
N LEU A 149 4.66 -5.52 -13.16
CA LEU A 149 5.95 -5.06 -13.67
C LEU A 149 7.01 -6.17 -13.60
N LYS A 150 7.05 -6.90 -12.49
CA LYS A 150 7.96 -8.04 -12.33
C LYS A 150 7.71 -9.14 -13.36
N LYS A 151 6.44 -9.45 -13.65
CA LYS A 151 6.08 -10.42 -14.69
C LYS A 151 6.53 -9.95 -16.08
N ASP A 152 6.30 -8.69 -16.43
CA ASP A 152 6.74 -8.13 -17.70
C ASP A 152 8.28 -8.15 -17.81
N GLU A 153 9.00 -7.86 -16.72
CA GLU A 153 10.47 -8.00 -16.66
C GLU A 153 10.94 -9.45 -16.84
N GLU A 154 10.26 -10.43 -16.26
CA GLU A 154 10.58 -11.85 -16.41
C GLU A 154 10.31 -12.31 -17.85
N GLU A 155 9.16 -11.95 -18.43
CA GLU A 155 8.82 -12.26 -19.82
C GLU A 155 9.81 -11.65 -20.82
N THR A 156 10.24 -10.40 -20.60
CA THR A 156 11.26 -9.78 -21.45
C THR A 156 12.61 -10.48 -21.30
N LYS A 157 13.06 -10.78 -20.07
CA LYS A 157 14.30 -11.55 -19.83
C LYS A 157 14.26 -12.91 -20.51
N GLU A 158 13.13 -13.62 -20.44
CA GLU A 158 12.92 -14.89 -21.14
C GLU A 158 12.94 -14.73 -22.66
N MET A 159 12.30 -13.69 -23.20
CA MET A 159 12.36 -13.38 -24.64
C MET A 159 13.80 -13.15 -25.10
N TRP A 160 14.57 -12.34 -24.36
CA TRP A 160 15.97 -12.07 -24.68
C TRP A 160 16.84 -13.33 -24.58
N LYS A 161 16.59 -14.18 -23.58
CA LYS A 161 17.26 -15.47 -23.43
C LYS A 161 16.93 -16.40 -24.61
N ARG A 162 15.66 -16.56 -24.95
CA ARG A 162 15.20 -17.38 -26.07
C ARG A 162 15.74 -16.88 -27.41
N LYS A 163 15.79 -15.56 -27.60
CA LYS A 163 16.40 -14.94 -28.79
C LYS A 163 17.88 -15.27 -28.87
N ARG A 164 18.62 -15.13 -27.76
CA ARG A 164 20.05 -15.47 -27.70
C ARG A 164 20.31 -16.94 -28.01
N GLU A 165 19.57 -17.85 -27.38
CA GLU A 165 19.67 -19.30 -27.64
C GLU A 165 19.37 -19.64 -29.10
N ASN A 166 18.37 -19.00 -29.69
CA ASN A 166 18.04 -19.16 -31.11
C ASN A 166 19.14 -18.61 -32.04
N ASP A 167 19.71 -17.45 -31.73
CA ASP A 167 20.82 -16.86 -32.48
C ASP A 167 22.09 -17.74 -32.40
N GLU A 168 22.40 -18.27 -31.22
CA GLU A 168 23.48 -19.25 -31.01
C GLU A 168 23.25 -20.53 -31.82
N HIS A 169 22.03 -21.08 -31.80
CA HIS A 169 21.68 -22.27 -32.59
C HIS A 169 21.75 -21.98 -34.11
N TRP A 170 21.31 -20.79 -34.54
CA TRP A 170 21.41 -20.35 -35.92
C TRP A 170 22.87 -20.22 -36.36
N GLU A 171 23.73 -19.55 -35.59
CA GLU A 171 25.16 -19.45 -35.94
C GLU A 171 25.85 -20.82 -35.88
N GLY A 172 25.53 -21.69 -34.90
CA GLY A 172 26.09 -23.04 -34.83
C GLY A 172 25.75 -23.92 -36.04
N THR A 173 24.62 -23.69 -36.70
CA THR A 173 24.22 -24.39 -37.93
C THR A 173 24.72 -23.71 -39.21
N ARG A 174 25.50 -22.62 -39.11
CA ARG A 174 26.00 -21.83 -40.25
C ARG A 174 26.84 -22.63 -41.22
N GLU A 175 27.87 -23.34 -40.76
CA GLU A 175 28.76 -24.12 -41.65
C GLU A 175 27.97 -25.18 -42.44
N LYS A 176 27.02 -25.85 -41.79
CA LYS A 176 26.13 -26.82 -42.43
C LYS A 176 25.23 -26.16 -43.47
N ARG A 177 24.65 -24.99 -43.17
CA ARG A 177 23.84 -24.22 -44.15
C ARG A 177 24.69 -23.75 -45.34
N VAL A 178 25.91 -23.25 -45.08
CA VAL A 178 26.84 -22.77 -46.10
C VAL A 178 27.32 -23.94 -46.97
N SER A 179 27.63 -25.10 -46.39
CA SER A 179 27.97 -26.32 -47.12
C SER A 179 26.82 -26.74 -48.02
N ASN A 180 25.60 -26.89 -47.48
CA ASN A 180 24.41 -27.24 -48.27
C ASN A 180 24.17 -26.26 -49.45
N TRP A 181 24.42 -24.96 -49.24
CA TRP A 181 24.31 -23.96 -50.31
C TRP A 181 25.43 -24.09 -51.36
N ARG A 182 26.68 -24.34 -50.92
CA ARG A 182 27.81 -24.63 -51.83
C ARG A 182 27.57 -25.88 -52.66
N ASP A 183 27.01 -26.93 -52.06
CA ASP A 183 26.68 -28.19 -52.73
C ASP A 183 25.55 -28.02 -53.74
N PHE A 184 24.53 -27.21 -53.41
CA PHE A 184 23.48 -26.83 -54.36
C PHE A 184 24.04 -26.11 -55.61
N ILE A 185 24.99 -25.18 -55.43
CA ILE A 185 25.66 -24.49 -56.55
C ILE A 185 26.53 -25.44 -57.36
N LYS A 186 27.28 -26.34 -56.70
CA LYS A 186 28.12 -27.35 -57.38
C LYS A 186 27.30 -28.41 -58.13
N GLY A 187 26.11 -28.74 -57.64
CA GLY A 187 25.15 -29.66 -58.27
C GLY A 187 24.48 -29.10 -59.53
N GLY A 188 24.80 -27.88 -59.94
CA GLY A 188 24.30 -27.23 -61.17
C GLY A 188 24.80 -27.81 -62.49
N LYS A 189 25.05 -29.12 -62.60
CA LYS A 189 25.25 -29.83 -63.87
C LYS A 189 24.28 -31.01 -64.01
N LYS A 190 23.27 -30.77 -64.87
CA LYS A 190 22.33 -31.72 -65.53
C LYS A 190 21.56 -32.69 -64.62
N VAL A 191 20.36 -32.26 -64.19
CA VAL A 191 19.23 -33.17 -64.00
C VAL A 191 18.08 -32.69 -64.88
N THR A 192 17.54 -33.63 -65.64
CA THR A 192 16.52 -33.47 -66.67
C THR A 192 15.22 -32.82 -66.17
N ARG A 193 14.62 -32.06 -67.09
CA ARG A 193 13.36 -31.30 -67.00
C ARG A 193 12.21 -32.12 -66.38
N GLY A 194 11.94 -31.89 -65.11
CA GLY A 194 10.73 -32.32 -64.40
C GLY A 194 10.44 -31.31 -63.28
N GLU A 195 9.31 -30.61 -63.41
CA GLU A 195 8.80 -29.50 -62.59
C GLU A 195 9.52 -29.21 -61.25
N LEU A 196 10.47 -28.27 -61.27
CA LEU A 196 10.98 -27.62 -60.07
C LEU A 196 9.89 -26.71 -59.50
N ARG A 197 9.07 -27.21 -58.58
CA ARG A 197 8.26 -26.33 -57.72
C ARG A 197 9.21 -25.67 -56.72
N PRO A 198 9.31 -24.33 -56.69
CA PRO A 198 10.14 -23.66 -55.69
C PRO A 198 9.65 -24.09 -54.29
N PRO A 199 10.56 -24.36 -53.33
CA PRO A 199 10.18 -24.65 -51.95
C PRO A 199 9.24 -23.56 -51.46
N LYS A 200 8.06 -23.94 -50.94
CA LYS A 200 7.08 -22.97 -50.43
C LYS A 200 7.80 -22.06 -49.44
N LEU A 201 7.89 -20.77 -49.79
CA LEU A 201 8.39 -19.74 -48.90
C LEU A 201 7.50 -19.82 -47.65
N LYS A 202 8.08 -20.20 -46.50
CA LYS A 202 7.36 -20.12 -45.22
C LYS A 202 7.19 -18.62 -44.95
N THR A 203 6.06 -18.08 -45.37
CA THR A 203 5.72 -16.65 -45.31
C THR A 203 5.56 -16.17 -43.87
N GLU A 204 5.40 -17.09 -42.92
CA GLU A 204 5.28 -16.80 -41.50
C GLU A 204 6.14 -17.79 -40.72
N ASP A 205 7.35 -17.36 -40.38
CA ASP A 205 8.21 -18.02 -39.39
C ASP A 205 8.33 -17.03 -38.22
N PRO A 206 7.59 -17.23 -37.10
CA PRO A 206 7.60 -16.32 -35.96
C PRO A 206 8.99 -16.05 -35.38
N ASN A 207 9.97 -16.91 -35.71
CA ASN A 207 11.35 -16.84 -35.23
C ASN A 207 12.33 -16.21 -36.24
N LYS A 208 11.86 -15.61 -37.34
CA LYS A 208 12.73 -14.92 -38.33
C LYS A 208 12.25 -13.50 -38.63
N SER A 209 12.79 -12.51 -37.93
CA SER A 209 12.48 -11.09 -38.14
C SER A 209 12.88 -10.55 -39.53
N TYR A 210 13.82 -11.20 -40.24
CA TYR A 210 14.26 -10.75 -41.57
C TYR A 210 13.24 -11.03 -42.70
N VAL A 211 12.22 -11.85 -42.45
CA VAL A 211 11.20 -12.22 -43.46
C VAL A 211 10.05 -11.20 -43.51
N GLN A 212 9.93 -10.29 -42.54
CA GLN A 212 8.91 -9.24 -42.53
C GLN A 212 9.42 -7.95 -43.20
N ARG A 213 9.48 -7.92 -44.53
CA ARG A 213 9.47 -6.64 -45.27
C ARG A 213 8.12 -6.54 -45.99
N PRO A 214 7.33 -5.48 -45.75
CA PRO A 214 6.06 -5.31 -46.47
C PRO A 214 6.37 -5.07 -47.94
N VAL A 215 5.85 -5.93 -48.80
CA VAL A 215 5.88 -5.72 -50.26
C VAL A 215 4.93 -4.55 -50.53
N LYS A 216 5.47 -3.36 -50.81
CA LYS A 216 4.65 -2.24 -51.30
C LYS A 216 3.99 -2.69 -52.61
N ARG A 217 2.66 -2.82 -52.61
CA ARG A 217 1.88 -2.99 -53.84
C ARG A 217 1.78 -1.61 -54.50
N GLY A 218 2.34 -1.49 -55.70
CA GLY A 218 2.02 -0.41 -56.64
C GLY A 218 0.71 -0.70 -57.35
#